data_AF-A0AAP0GEY2-F1
#
_entry.id   AF-A0AAP0GEY2-F1
#
_cell.length_a   1.000
_cell.length_b   1.000
_cell.length_c   1.000
_cell.angle_alpha   90.00
_cell.angle_beta   90.00
_cell.angle_gamma   90.00
#
_symmetry.space_group_name_H-M   'P 1'
#
loop_
_entity.id
_entity.type
_entity.pdbx_description
1 polymer ?
#
loop_
_entity_poly.entity_id
_entity_poly.type
_entity_poly.pdbx_seq_one_letter_code
_entity_poly.pdbx_strand_id
1 'polypeptide(L)'
;MTATGMSESAALMDQGSAFTLLLSCPDGIPSSRVHVDFSASYDRIPHPDVNLEDSVNEIWTCRTEKNQSLYNGQKFRPEEIGISTHQTKKNSTDHEALIDKISQEMFNGIIREVVEEIGVPAESLNDPLFIGISRRDLNVRPAAFFFVSCNLKSQEIQQLYSGAQDGYESTRLYAVSTDELLKMSETMPGCHRGGYALYELMTEAKNARVNASTANFYC
;
A
#
# COMPACT_ATOMS: atom_id res chain seq x y z
N MET A 1 48.58 -15.60 24.35
CA MET A 1 47.18 -15.57 24.81
C MET A 1 46.34 -15.02 23.67
N THR A 2 45.75 -15.92 22.90
CA THR A 2 44.80 -15.64 21.83
C THR A 2 43.44 -15.39 22.43
N ALA A 3 42.88 -14.19 22.25
CA ALA A 3 41.47 -13.91 22.48
C ALA A 3 40.84 -13.59 21.13
N THR A 4 40.03 -14.54 20.70
CA THR A 4 39.07 -14.55 19.60
C THR A 4 38.15 -13.34 19.65
N GLY A 5 38.21 -12.48 18.63
CA GLY A 5 37.18 -11.49 18.32
C GLY A 5 36.20 -12.09 17.31
N MET A 6 35.05 -12.54 17.80
CA MET A 6 33.95 -13.02 16.97
C MET A 6 33.21 -11.83 16.36
N SER A 7 33.17 -11.79 15.03
CA SER A 7 32.04 -11.36 14.17
C SER A 7 30.98 -10.43 14.81
N GLU A 8 31.16 -9.12 14.65
CA GLU A 8 30.07 -8.14 14.68
C GLU A 8 29.89 -7.58 13.26
N SER A 9 29.37 -8.43 12.38
CA SER A 9 28.71 -8.01 11.15
C SER A 9 27.25 -8.46 11.20
N ALA A 10 26.57 -8.08 12.28
CA ALA A 10 25.15 -7.81 12.18
C ALA A 10 25.07 -6.54 11.35
N ALA A 11 24.88 -6.71 10.04
CA ALA A 11 24.66 -5.61 9.11
C ALA A 11 23.75 -4.58 9.77
N LEU A 12 24.19 -3.32 9.78
CA LEU A 12 23.34 -2.17 10.05
C LEU A 12 22.15 -2.28 9.11
N MET A 13 21.07 -2.94 9.54
CA MET A 13 19.79 -2.87 8.87
C MET A 13 19.46 -1.39 8.87
N ASP A 14 19.47 -0.79 7.68
CA ASP A 14 19.03 0.59 7.49
C ASP A 14 17.65 0.71 8.16
N GLN A 15 17.55 1.54 9.21
CA GLN A 15 16.30 1.75 9.93
C GLN A 15 15.18 2.22 8.99
N GLY A 16 15.54 2.77 7.82
CA GLY A 16 14.60 3.11 6.74
C GLY A 16 13.93 1.90 6.06
N SER A 17 14.48 0.70 6.16
CA SER A 17 14.00 -0.55 5.53
C SER A 17 13.12 -1.42 6.45
N ALA A 18 13.05 -1.10 7.75
CA ALA A 18 12.30 -1.87 8.73
C ALA A 18 10.77 -1.65 8.62
N PHE A 19 10.00 -2.72 8.80
CA PHE A 19 8.55 -2.71 8.68
C PHE A 19 7.87 -3.78 9.53
N THR A 20 6.59 -3.55 9.81
CA THR A 20 5.69 -4.48 10.48
C THR A 20 4.48 -4.77 9.59
N LEU A 21 4.08 -6.04 9.45
CA LEU A 21 2.81 -6.40 8.81
C LEU A 21 1.67 -6.24 9.82
N LEU A 22 0.69 -5.39 9.52
CA LEU A 22 -0.49 -5.16 10.37
C LEU A 22 -1.64 -6.10 10.00
N LEU A 23 -1.78 -6.38 8.71
CA LEU A 23 -2.77 -7.32 8.18
C LEU A 23 -2.20 -8.00 6.94
N SER A 24 -2.38 -9.31 6.82
CA SER A 24 -2.06 -10.08 5.61
C SER A 24 -3.32 -10.75 5.08
N CYS A 25 -3.55 -10.63 3.77
CA CYS A 25 -4.66 -11.25 3.07
C CYS A 25 -4.12 -11.99 1.83
N PRO A 26 -3.47 -13.17 2.01
CA PRO A 26 -2.81 -13.90 0.92
C PRO A 26 -3.74 -14.29 -0.23
N ASP A 27 -5.03 -14.41 0.06
CA ASP A 27 -6.03 -14.81 -0.92
C ASP A 27 -6.50 -13.66 -1.82
N GLY A 28 -6.15 -12.41 -1.47
CA GLY A 28 -6.71 -11.20 -2.05
C GLY A 28 -8.16 -10.98 -1.63
N ILE A 29 -8.49 -9.77 -1.18
CA ILE A 29 -9.86 -9.37 -0.87
C ILE A 29 -10.36 -8.42 -1.97
N PRO A 30 -11.42 -8.78 -2.71
CA PRO A 30 -12.03 -7.88 -3.69
C PRO A 30 -12.77 -6.74 -3.00
N SER A 31 -13.03 -5.64 -3.72
CA SER A 31 -13.75 -4.45 -3.22
C SER A 31 -15.06 -4.81 -2.51
N SER A 32 -15.85 -5.76 -3.05
CA SER A 32 -17.13 -6.20 -2.48
C SER A 32 -17.03 -6.83 -1.08
N ARG A 33 -15.82 -7.15 -0.60
CA ARG A 33 -15.55 -7.76 0.70
C ARG A 33 -14.75 -6.84 1.64
N VAL A 34 -14.50 -5.60 1.22
CA VAL A 34 -13.88 -4.57 2.06
C VAL A 34 -14.95 -3.56 2.45
N HIS A 35 -15.00 -3.22 3.74
CA HIS A 35 -15.91 -2.23 4.27
C HIS A 35 -15.12 -1.20 5.05
N VAL A 36 -15.41 0.09 4.83
CA VAL A 36 -14.77 1.20 5.52
C VAL A 36 -15.73 1.78 6.55
N ASP A 37 -15.36 1.76 7.82
CA ASP A 37 -16.05 2.59 8.81
C ASP A 37 -15.43 3.99 8.81
N PHE A 38 -16.24 5.00 8.47
CA PHE A 38 -15.80 6.38 8.36
C PHE A 38 -16.58 7.27 9.32
N SER A 39 -15.89 7.75 10.35
CA SER A 39 -16.46 8.52 11.45
C SER A 39 -15.42 9.47 12.04
N ALA A 40 -15.87 10.64 12.50
CA ALA A 40 -15.03 11.60 13.24
C ALA A 40 -14.48 11.03 14.55
N SER A 41 -15.01 9.91 15.06
CA SER A 41 -14.43 9.19 16.20
C SER A 41 -13.03 8.64 15.92
N TYR A 42 -12.64 8.49 14.66
CA TYR A 42 -11.32 8.04 14.23
C TYR A 42 -10.38 9.20 13.87
N ASP A 43 -10.82 10.45 14.04
CA ASP A 43 -10.00 11.62 13.77
C ASP A 43 -8.83 11.74 14.77
N ARG A 44 -7.82 12.50 14.37
CA ARG A 44 -6.66 12.78 15.23
C ARG A 44 -7.12 13.48 16.50
N ILE A 45 -6.75 12.92 17.64
CA ILE A 45 -6.92 13.57 18.94
C ILE A 45 -5.87 14.68 19.07
N PRO A 46 -6.25 15.93 19.40
CA PRO A 46 -5.30 17.01 19.67
C PRO A 46 -4.34 16.63 20.80
N HIS A 47 -3.06 16.96 20.62
CA HIS A 47 -2.04 16.73 21.61
C HIS A 47 -2.28 17.62 22.84
N PRO A 48 -2.03 17.13 24.07
CA PRO A 48 -2.26 17.90 25.30
C PRO A 48 -1.35 19.13 25.47
N ASP A 49 -0.17 19.12 24.83
CA ASP A 49 0.72 20.29 24.79
C ASP A 49 0.30 21.25 23.67
N VAL A 50 -0.23 22.40 24.06
CA VAL A 50 -0.71 23.47 23.16
C VAL A 50 0.42 24.03 22.31
N ASN A 51 1.65 24.15 22.83
CA ASN A 51 2.75 24.68 22.04
C ASN A 51 3.13 23.74 20.90
N LEU A 52 3.03 22.42 21.14
CA LEU A 52 3.26 21.43 20.09
C LEU A 52 2.15 21.47 19.03
N GLU A 53 0.89 21.64 19.44
CA GLU A 53 -0.23 21.82 18.50
C GLU A 53 -0.06 23.05 17.62
N ASP A 54 0.25 24.19 18.23
CA ASP A 54 0.44 25.45 17.52
C ASP A 54 1.63 25.39 16.55
N SER A 55 2.67 24.62 16.89
CA SER A 55 3.85 24.42 16.03
C SER A 55 3.50 23.85 14.65
N VAL A 56 2.40 23.10 14.51
CA VAL A 56 1.95 22.57 13.20
C VAL A 56 1.61 23.71 12.25
N ASN A 57 0.90 24.75 12.74
CA ASN A 57 0.52 25.92 11.96
C ASN A 57 1.73 26.83 11.67
N GLU A 58 2.64 26.96 12.62
CA GLU A 58 3.89 27.71 12.43
C GLU A 58 4.77 27.07 11.34
N ILE A 59 4.94 25.74 11.39
CA ILE A 59 5.67 24.98 10.37
C ILE A 59 5.00 25.13 9.01
N TRP A 60 3.66 25.06 8.93
CA TRP A 60 2.92 25.25 7.69
C TRP A 60 3.17 26.64 7.10
N THR A 61 3.00 27.70 7.90
CA THR A 61 3.24 29.09 7.50
C THR A 61 4.66 29.28 6.98
N CYS A 62 5.67 28.80 7.71
CA CYS A 62 7.07 28.92 7.28
C CYS A 62 7.34 28.20 5.95
N ARG A 63 6.67 27.05 5.70
CA ARG A 63 6.83 26.30 4.45
C ARG A 63 6.16 27.01 3.26
N THR A 64 4.96 27.55 3.45
CA THR A 64 4.22 28.24 2.38
C THR A 64 4.80 29.61 2.03
N GLU A 65 5.41 30.30 3.00
CA GLU A 65 6.18 31.52 2.73
C GLU A 65 7.39 31.25 1.82
N LYS A 66 8.09 30.13 2.04
CA LYS A 66 9.25 29.72 1.23
C LYS A 66 8.85 29.17 -0.13
N ASN A 67 7.71 28.48 -0.20
CA ASN A 67 7.20 27.91 -1.43
C ASN A 67 5.69 28.13 -1.54
N GLN A 68 5.32 29.19 -2.25
CA GLN A 68 3.92 29.62 -2.42
C GLN A 68 3.08 28.68 -3.30
N SER A 69 3.71 27.71 -3.99
CA SER A 69 2.96 26.69 -4.73
C SER A 69 2.48 25.53 -3.87
N LEU A 70 2.91 25.44 -2.60
CA LEU A 70 2.42 24.42 -1.68
C LEU A 70 0.96 24.69 -1.31
N TYR A 71 0.14 23.64 -1.36
CA TYR A 71 -1.26 23.66 -0.96
C TYR A 71 -1.58 22.48 -0.06
N ASN A 72 -2.64 22.62 0.76
CA ASN A 72 -3.09 21.55 1.63
C ASN A 72 -3.96 20.56 0.85
N GLY A 73 -3.85 19.28 1.17
CA GLY A 73 -4.67 18.21 0.60
C GLY A 73 -5.29 17.37 1.69
N GLN A 74 -6.58 17.08 1.58
CA GLN A 74 -7.26 16.16 2.49
C GLN A 74 -6.76 14.72 2.26
N LYS A 75 -6.65 13.95 3.34
CA LYS A 75 -6.17 12.56 3.34
C LYS A 75 -6.99 11.72 4.32
N PHE A 76 -7.24 10.47 3.97
CA PHE A 76 -7.83 9.51 4.90
C PHE A 76 -6.83 9.12 5.99
N ARG A 77 -7.32 8.98 7.23
CA ARG A 77 -6.53 8.52 8.37
C ARG A 77 -6.96 7.10 8.75
N PRO A 78 -6.12 6.08 8.55
CA PRO A 78 -6.39 4.75 9.08
C PRO A 78 -6.16 4.75 10.60
N GLU A 79 -7.16 4.28 11.36
CA GLU A 79 -7.07 4.15 12.83
C GLU A 79 -7.01 2.67 13.24
N GLU A 80 -7.99 1.89 12.83
CA GLU A 80 -8.11 0.46 13.16
C GLU A 80 -8.33 -0.38 11.91
N ILE A 81 -7.90 -1.64 11.97
CA ILE A 81 -8.25 -2.65 10.98
C ILE A 81 -8.57 -3.98 11.65
N GLY A 82 -9.61 -4.65 11.17
CA GLY A 82 -10.04 -5.95 11.70
C GLY A 82 -10.73 -6.81 10.66
N ILE A 83 -10.75 -8.11 10.90
CA ILE A 83 -11.53 -9.09 10.12
C ILE A 83 -12.80 -9.38 10.92
N SER A 84 -13.96 -9.02 10.37
CA SER A 84 -15.25 -9.33 10.96
C SER A 84 -15.94 -10.45 10.19
N THR A 85 -16.50 -11.43 10.91
CA THR A 85 -17.44 -12.39 10.32
C THR A 85 -18.82 -11.72 10.20
N HIS A 86 -19.26 -11.48 8.96
CA HIS A 86 -20.62 -11.06 8.56
C HIS A 86 -21.36 -10.18 9.59
N GLN A 87 -21.21 -8.86 9.50
CA GLN A 87 -22.06 -7.94 10.26
C GLN A 87 -23.31 -7.59 9.46
N THR A 88 -24.47 -8.05 9.92
CA THR A 88 -25.78 -7.51 9.54
C THR A 88 -26.16 -6.40 10.52
N LYS A 89 -25.70 -5.17 10.28
CA LYS A 89 -26.24 -4.00 10.97
C LYS A 89 -26.80 -3.03 9.95
N LYS A 90 -28.12 -2.83 10.00
CA LYS A 90 -28.83 -1.79 9.25
C LYS A 90 -28.43 -0.44 9.83
N ASN A 91 -27.57 0.28 9.14
CA ASN A 91 -27.40 1.71 9.35
C ASN A 91 -28.52 2.48 8.62
N SER A 92 -28.62 3.79 8.82
CA SER A 92 -29.51 4.60 7.98
C SER A 92 -29.00 4.54 6.53
N THR A 93 -29.93 4.50 5.57
CA THR A 93 -29.66 4.23 4.15
C THR A 93 -28.61 5.17 3.54
N ASP A 94 -28.54 6.43 4.00
CA ASP A 94 -27.61 7.43 3.47
C ASP A 94 -26.17 7.24 3.95
N HIS A 95 -25.98 6.79 5.20
CA HIS A 95 -24.65 6.55 5.76
C HIS A 95 -24.00 5.29 5.16
N GLU A 96 -24.81 4.28 4.88
CA GLU A 96 -24.37 3.06 4.19
C GLU A 96 -23.92 3.39 2.75
N ALA A 97 -24.71 4.19 2.03
CA ALA A 97 -24.35 4.65 0.69
C ALA A 97 -23.07 5.52 0.65
N LEU A 98 -22.80 6.30 1.70
CA LEU A 98 -21.54 7.06 1.82
C LEU A 98 -20.35 6.11 2.03
N ILE A 99 -20.48 5.14 2.94
CA ILE A 99 -19.43 4.14 3.20
C ILE A 99 -19.11 3.34 1.93
N ASP A 100 -20.13 2.94 1.18
CA ASP A 100 -19.94 2.22 -0.07
C ASP A 100 -19.15 3.05 -1.09
N LYS A 101 -19.44 4.36 -1.19
CA LYS A 101 -18.67 5.28 -2.04
C LYS A 101 -17.22 5.42 -1.59
N ILE A 102 -16.97 5.49 -0.29
CA ILE A 102 -15.60 5.58 0.25
C ILE A 102 -14.84 4.29 -0.01
N SER A 103 -15.48 3.15 0.21
CA SER A 103 -14.89 1.83 -0.07
C SER A 103 -14.59 1.69 -1.56
N GLN A 104 -15.48 2.16 -2.44
CA GLN A 104 -15.25 2.18 -3.87
C GLN A 104 -14.11 3.14 -4.27
N GLU A 105 -14.05 4.34 -3.67
CA GLU A 105 -12.95 5.30 -3.91
C GLU A 105 -11.59 4.71 -3.53
N MET A 106 -11.52 3.95 -2.45
CA MET A 106 -10.28 3.27 -2.04
C MET A 106 -9.71 2.36 -3.14
N PHE A 107 -10.56 1.67 -3.91
CA PHE A 107 -10.12 0.80 -5.02
C PHE A 107 -9.99 1.56 -6.35
N ASN A 108 -10.91 2.48 -6.64
CA ASN A 108 -10.85 3.30 -7.84
C ASN A 108 -9.59 4.18 -7.88
N GLY A 109 -9.20 4.72 -6.71
CA GLY A 109 -7.95 5.45 -6.56
C GLY A 109 -6.76 4.61 -7.02
N ILE A 110 -6.67 3.33 -6.63
CA ILE A 110 -5.56 2.46 -7.05
C ILE A 110 -5.48 2.31 -8.57
N ILE A 111 -6.62 2.07 -9.24
CA ILE A 111 -6.64 1.99 -10.70
C ILE A 111 -6.22 3.32 -11.31
N ARG A 112 -6.76 4.43 -10.81
CA ARG A 112 -6.46 5.77 -11.31
C ARG A 112 -4.97 6.10 -11.18
N GLU A 113 -4.35 5.86 -10.02
CA GLU A 113 -2.91 6.10 -9.81
C GLU A 113 -2.05 5.25 -10.78
N VAL A 114 -2.40 3.97 -10.99
CA VAL A 114 -1.68 3.13 -11.97
C VAL A 114 -1.81 3.67 -13.40
N VAL A 115 -3.01 4.13 -13.80
CA VAL A 115 -3.24 4.71 -15.12
C VAL A 115 -2.47 6.02 -15.28
N GLU A 116 -2.53 6.89 -14.28
CA GLU A 116 -1.90 8.21 -14.30
C GLU A 116 -0.37 8.11 -14.33
N GLU A 117 0.23 7.21 -13.52
CA GLU A 117 1.69 7.07 -13.41
C GLU A 117 2.30 6.17 -14.50
N ILE A 118 1.58 5.14 -14.98
CA ILE A 118 2.11 4.15 -15.95
C ILE A 118 1.60 4.39 -17.38
N GLY A 119 0.48 5.11 -17.55
CA GLY A 119 -0.10 5.42 -18.86
C GLY A 119 -0.86 4.27 -19.53
N VAL A 120 -1.08 3.16 -18.81
CA VAL A 120 -1.85 2.01 -19.33
C VAL A 120 -3.35 2.31 -19.35
N PRO A 121 -4.12 1.81 -20.32
CA PRO A 121 -5.57 1.96 -20.32
C PRO A 121 -6.20 1.20 -19.15
N ALA A 122 -7.21 1.79 -18.50
CA ALA A 122 -7.89 1.19 -17.35
C ALA A 122 -8.50 -0.18 -17.69
N GLU A 123 -9.03 -0.34 -18.91
CA GLU A 123 -9.61 -1.59 -19.42
C GLU A 123 -8.59 -2.74 -19.57
N SER A 124 -7.30 -2.43 -19.52
CA SER A 124 -6.24 -3.44 -19.53
C SER A 124 -5.94 -4.02 -18.14
N LEU A 125 -6.44 -3.37 -17.09
CA LEU A 125 -6.25 -3.75 -15.70
C LEU A 125 -7.43 -4.59 -15.21
N ASN A 126 -7.13 -5.62 -14.41
CA ASN A 126 -8.16 -6.35 -13.69
C ASN A 126 -8.47 -5.63 -12.36
N ASP A 127 -9.62 -5.97 -11.75
CA ASP A 127 -10.02 -5.39 -10.47
C ASP A 127 -8.92 -5.57 -9.40
N PRO A 128 -8.57 -4.52 -8.64
CA PRO A 128 -7.56 -4.63 -7.60
C PRO A 128 -8.01 -5.60 -6.50
N LEU A 129 -7.05 -6.38 -6.01
CA LEU A 129 -7.22 -7.21 -4.83
C LEU A 129 -6.45 -6.60 -3.67
N PHE A 130 -7.11 -6.33 -2.56
CA PHE A 130 -6.44 -5.90 -1.34
C PHE A 130 -5.68 -7.08 -0.72
N ILE A 131 -4.36 -6.94 -0.56
CA ILE A 131 -3.47 -8.02 -0.09
C ILE A 131 -2.95 -7.80 1.34
N GLY A 132 -3.16 -6.61 1.92
CA GLY A 132 -2.87 -6.36 3.32
C GLY A 132 -2.41 -4.93 3.61
N ILE A 133 -1.96 -4.72 4.85
CA ILE A 133 -1.39 -3.46 5.33
C ILE A 133 -0.02 -3.72 5.92
N SER A 134 0.97 -2.94 5.49
CA SER A 134 2.27 -2.85 6.15
C SER A 134 2.46 -1.48 6.76
N ARG A 135 3.33 -1.39 7.77
CA ARG A 135 3.68 -0.14 8.46
C ARG A 135 5.18 0.01 8.50
N ARG A 136 5.68 1.20 8.17
CA ARG A 136 7.09 1.55 8.38
C ARG A 136 7.38 1.66 9.88
N ASP A 137 8.51 1.15 10.33
CA ASP A 137 8.88 1.30 11.74
C ASP A 137 9.40 2.71 12.03
N LEU A 138 10.11 3.33 11.07
CA LEU A 138 10.76 4.64 11.25
C LEU A 138 9.79 5.79 11.58
N ASN A 139 8.65 5.88 10.90
CA ASN A 139 7.67 6.96 11.07
C ASN A 139 6.24 6.46 11.29
N VAL A 140 6.11 5.18 11.63
CA VAL A 140 4.85 4.55 12.04
C VAL A 140 3.74 4.66 10.98
N ARG A 141 4.10 4.96 9.71
CA ARG A 141 3.14 5.21 8.62
C ARG A 141 2.63 3.88 8.04
N PRO A 142 1.32 3.59 8.15
CA PRO A 142 0.71 2.45 7.48
C PRO A 142 0.49 2.72 5.99
N ALA A 143 0.50 1.66 5.20
CA ALA A 143 0.18 1.66 3.78
C ALA A 143 -0.62 0.40 3.43
N ALA A 144 -1.75 0.59 2.75
CA ALA A 144 -2.54 -0.49 2.17
C ALA A 144 -1.93 -0.92 0.84
N PHE A 145 -1.85 -2.23 0.61
CA PHE A 145 -1.30 -2.81 -0.61
C PHE A 145 -2.37 -3.54 -1.39
N PHE A 146 -2.29 -3.37 -2.71
CA PHE A 146 -3.19 -3.98 -3.67
C PHE A 146 -2.37 -4.70 -4.73
N PHE A 147 -2.90 -5.81 -5.21
CA PHE A 147 -2.41 -6.50 -6.39
C PHE A 147 -3.35 -6.23 -7.56
N VAL A 148 -2.77 -5.77 -8.68
CA VAL A 148 -3.48 -5.50 -9.94
C VAL A 148 -2.77 -6.27 -11.04
N SER A 149 -3.47 -7.14 -11.76
CA SER A 149 -2.94 -7.80 -12.95
C SER A 149 -3.30 -7.01 -14.22
N CYS A 150 -2.36 -6.94 -15.16
CA CYS A 150 -2.55 -6.30 -16.45
C CYS A 150 -2.49 -7.34 -17.58
N ASN A 151 -3.29 -7.15 -18.62
CA ASN A 151 -3.33 -8.02 -19.80
C ASN A 151 -2.31 -7.61 -20.88
N LEU A 152 -1.62 -6.48 -20.72
CA LEU A 152 -0.56 -6.02 -21.62
C LEU A 152 0.78 -6.66 -21.27
N LYS A 153 1.61 -6.87 -22.29
CA LYS A 153 2.99 -7.30 -22.08
C LYS A 153 3.86 -6.15 -21.61
N SER A 154 4.95 -6.46 -20.92
CA SER A 154 5.90 -5.47 -20.42
C SER A 154 6.44 -4.53 -21.50
N GLN A 155 6.65 -5.00 -22.74
CA GLN A 155 7.09 -4.13 -23.84
C GLN A 155 6.03 -3.09 -24.23
N GLU A 156 4.75 -3.46 -24.22
CA GLU A 156 3.64 -2.55 -24.53
C GLU A 156 3.50 -1.50 -23.42
N ILE A 157 3.60 -1.93 -22.16
CA ILE A 157 3.57 -1.03 -21.00
C ILE A 157 4.71 -0.01 -21.05
N GLN A 158 5.94 -0.44 -21.38
CA GLN A 158 7.09 0.47 -21.51
C GLN A 158 6.91 1.52 -22.60
N GLN A 159 6.20 1.20 -23.69
CA GLN A 159 5.89 2.16 -24.75
C GLN A 159 4.88 3.22 -24.26
N LEU A 160 3.85 2.78 -23.53
CA LEU A 160 2.78 3.64 -23.00
C LEU A 160 3.28 4.60 -21.92
N TYR A 161 4.25 4.18 -21.10
CA TYR A 161 4.81 5.00 -20.00
C TYR A 161 5.31 6.38 -20.44
N SER A 162 5.82 6.51 -21.68
CA SER A 162 6.27 7.81 -22.21
C SER A 162 5.16 8.86 -22.33
N GLY A 163 3.89 8.42 -22.35
CA GLY A 163 2.70 9.27 -22.38
C GLY A 163 1.90 9.29 -21.08
N ALA A 164 2.46 8.76 -19.98
CA ALA A 164 1.81 8.79 -18.67
C ALA A 164 1.55 10.23 -18.21
N GLN A 165 0.36 10.47 -17.64
CA GLN A 165 -0.05 11.79 -17.17
C GLN A 165 0.91 12.32 -16.09
N ASP A 166 1.26 11.44 -15.14
CA ASP A 166 2.13 11.73 -14.01
C ASP A 166 3.54 11.11 -14.18
N GLY A 167 3.95 10.91 -15.43
CA GLY A 167 5.29 10.41 -15.78
C GLY A 167 6.45 11.35 -15.38
N TYR A 168 6.16 12.50 -14.77
CA TYR A 168 7.14 13.42 -14.20
C TYR A 168 7.51 13.09 -12.75
N GLU A 169 6.71 12.30 -12.03
CA GLU A 169 6.98 11.92 -10.63
C GLU A 169 8.04 10.82 -10.52
N SER A 170 8.11 9.96 -11.53
CA SER A 170 9.09 8.88 -11.66
C SER A 170 10.08 9.16 -12.79
N THR A 171 11.27 8.56 -12.71
CA THR A 171 12.31 8.77 -13.74
C THR A 171 12.43 7.59 -14.71
N ARG A 172 11.98 6.40 -14.30
CA ARG A 172 12.11 5.13 -15.05
C ARG A 172 11.05 4.13 -14.60
N LEU A 173 10.64 3.28 -15.55
CA LEU A 173 9.84 2.09 -15.32
C LEU A 173 10.66 0.83 -15.61
N TYR A 174 10.66 -0.13 -14.67
CA TYR A 174 11.33 -1.42 -14.83
C TYR A 174 10.33 -2.56 -14.87
N ALA A 175 10.52 -3.49 -15.81
CA ALA A 175 9.83 -4.79 -15.81
C ALA A 175 10.83 -5.85 -15.35
N VAL A 176 10.55 -6.51 -14.24
CA VAL A 176 11.47 -7.43 -13.57
C VAL A 176 10.78 -8.77 -13.27
N SER A 177 11.58 -9.83 -13.22
CA SER A 177 11.15 -11.13 -12.72
C SER A 177 10.99 -11.14 -11.20
N THR A 178 10.33 -12.17 -10.66
CA THR A 178 10.16 -12.36 -9.21
C THR A 178 11.51 -12.45 -8.48
N ASP A 179 12.51 -13.12 -9.08
CA ASP A 179 13.85 -13.26 -8.50
C ASP A 179 14.63 -11.93 -8.47
N GLU A 180 14.45 -11.10 -9.50
CA GLU A 180 15.02 -9.75 -9.52
C GLU A 180 14.33 -8.84 -8.52
N LEU A 181 13.00 -8.94 -8.39
CA LEU A 181 12.24 -8.18 -7.40
C LEU A 181 12.66 -8.51 -5.97
N LEU A 182 12.94 -9.79 -5.67
CA LEU A 182 13.49 -10.21 -4.37
C LEU A 182 14.78 -9.44 -4.06
N LYS A 183 15.73 -9.42 -5.00
CA LYS A 183 17.00 -8.69 -4.84
C LYS A 183 16.79 -7.19 -4.68
N MET A 184 15.87 -6.60 -5.44
CA MET A 184 15.52 -5.18 -5.30
C MET A 184 14.94 -4.85 -3.93
N SER A 185 14.12 -5.75 -3.36
CA SER A 185 13.45 -5.58 -2.07
C SER A 185 14.41 -5.36 -0.90
N GLU A 186 15.65 -5.86 -0.99
CA GLU A 186 16.68 -5.71 0.04
C GLU A 186 17.11 -4.25 0.24
N THR A 187 16.90 -3.40 -0.76
CA THR A 187 17.25 -1.97 -0.75
C THR A 187 16.03 -1.05 -0.69
N MET A 188 14.83 -1.63 -0.62
CA MET A 188 13.59 -0.87 -0.63
C MET A 188 13.31 -0.24 0.75
N PRO A 189 12.72 0.97 0.79
CA PRO A 189 12.19 1.53 2.03
C PRO A 189 11.14 0.60 2.66
N GLY A 190 10.99 0.65 3.98
CA GLY A 190 10.20 -0.31 4.74
C GLY A 190 8.76 -0.51 4.26
N CYS A 191 8.08 0.54 3.76
CA CYS A 191 6.73 0.33 3.22
C CYS A 191 6.75 -0.55 1.96
N HIS A 192 7.69 -0.33 1.04
CA HIS A 192 7.79 -1.10 -0.20
C HIS A 192 8.24 -2.54 0.09
N ARG A 193 9.16 -2.72 1.04
CA ARG A 193 9.58 -4.04 1.51
C ARG A 193 8.42 -4.80 2.17
N GLY A 194 7.60 -4.11 2.96
CA GLY A 194 6.36 -4.67 3.52
C GLY A 194 5.33 -5.01 2.45
N GLY A 195 5.21 -4.21 1.40
CA GLY A 195 4.40 -4.53 0.22
C GLY A 195 4.89 -5.78 -0.52
N TYR A 196 6.20 -5.92 -0.71
CA TYR A 196 6.80 -7.11 -1.29
C TYR A 196 6.52 -8.37 -0.45
N ALA A 197 6.67 -8.29 0.88
CA ALA A 197 6.35 -9.41 1.77
C ALA A 197 4.88 -9.85 1.67
N LEU A 198 3.93 -8.91 1.53
CA LEU A 198 2.52 -9.23 1.30
C LEU A 198 2.29 -9.89 -0.07
N TYR A 199 2.99 -9.41 -1.11
CA TYR A 199 2.94 -10.01 -2.43
C TYR A 199 3.49 -11.45 -2.44
N GLU A 200 4.60 -11.70 -1.75
CA GLU A 200 5.19 -13.03 -1.59
C GLU A 200 4.17 -14.02 -0.97
N LEU A 201 3.59 -13.66 0.19
CA LEU A 201 2.55 -14.45 0.84
C LEU A 201 1.36 -14.74 -0.10
N MET A 202 0.92 -13.75 -0.87
CA MET A 202 -0.17 -13.92 -1.86
C MET A 202 0.23 -14.92 -2.96
N THR A 203 1.43 -14.80 -3.50
CA THR A 203 1.91 -15.71 -4.56
C THR A 203 2.09 -17.15 -4.06
N GLU A 204 2.60 -17.33 -2.84
CA GLU A 204 2.70 -18.65 -2.20
C GLU A 204 1.33 -19.30 -2.03
N ALA A 205 0.34 -18.55 -1.51
CA ALA A 205 -1.03 -19.03 -1.35
C ALA A 205 -1.67 -19.40 -2.70
N LYS A 206 -1.44 -18.58 -3.74
CA LYS A 206 -1.90 -18.88 -5.11
C LYS A 206 -1.28 -20.17 -5.65
N ASN A 207 0.03 -20.35 -5.49
CA ASN A 207 0.74 -21.56 -5.94
C ASN A 207 0.25 -22.80 -5.19
N ALA A 208 0.06 -22.71 -3.87
CA ALA A 208 -0.48 -23.80 -3.07
C ALA A 208 -1.87 -24.26 -3.54
N ARG A 209 -2.75 -23.32 -3.92
CA ARG A 209 -4.09 -23.61 -4.47
C ARG A 209 -4.04 -24.27 -5.85
N VAL A 210 -3.15 -23.82 -6.73
CA VAL A 210 -2.96 -24.44 -8.06
C VAL A 210 -2.47 -25.89 -7.90
N ASN A 211 -1.52 -26.11 -6.99
CA ASN A 211 -0.99 -27.44 -6.69
C ASN A 211 -2.06 -28.35 -6.06
N ALA A 212 -2.88 -27.83 -5.13
CA ALA A 212 -4.00 -28.58 -4.56
C ALA A 212 -5.08 -28.90 -5.59
N SER A 213 -5.38 -27.97 -6.51
CA SER A 213 -6.38 -28.16 -7.55
C SER A 213 -5.93 -29.19 -8.58
N THR A 214 -4.65 -29.19 -8.95
CA THR A 214 -4.08 -30.21 -9.86
C THR A 214 -4.00 -31.59 -9.20
N ALA A 215 -3.65 -31.68 -7.90
CA ALA A 215 -3.65 -32.93 -7.16
C ALA A 215 -5.04 -33.61 -7.10
N ASN A 216 -6.12 -32.83 -7.04
CA ASN A 216 -7.50 -33.34 -7.03
C ASN A 216 -7.98 -33.90 -8.38
N PHE A 217 -7.22 -33.75 -9.47
CA PHE A 217 -7.50 -34.40 -10.77
C PHE A 217 -6.74 -35.71 -10.97
N TYR A 218 -5.86 -36.10 -10.03
CA TYR A 218 -5.06 -37.32 -10.11
C TYR A 218 -5.47 -38.41 -9.10
N CYS A 219 -6.62 -38.26 -8.43
CA CYS A 219 -7.24 -39.29 -7.58
C CYS A 219 -8.55 -39.80 -8.19
#